data_AF-A0A3C1RL45-F1
#
_entry.id   AF-A0A3C1RL45-F1
#
_cell.length_a   1.000
_cell.length_b   1.000
_cell.length_c   1.000
_cell.angle_alpha   90.00
_cell.angle_beta   90.00
_cell.angle_gamma   90.00
#
_symmetry.space_group_name_H-M   'P 1'
#
loop_
_entity.id
_entity.type
_entity.pdbx_description
1 polymer ?
#
loop_
_entity_poly.entity_id
_entity_poly.type
_entity_poly.pdbx_seq_one_letter_code
_entity_poly.pdbx_strand_id
1 'polypeptide(L)'
;LILTNQAFNDSLALGNIAIAMAGTATEQFVGLGKPAIAIPGDGPQFTPTFANNQQRLLGRSLIIVENPIEIPEILRSLLLNSEQLKLIAENGKRRLGQPG
;
A
#
# COMPACT_ATOMS: atom_id res chain seq x y z
N LEU A 1 -7.04 18.64 4.47
CA LEU A 1 -7.70 17.46 3.87
C LEU A 1 -7.97 17.78 2.40
N ILE A 2 -7.54 16.92 1.48
CA ILE A 2 -7.83 17.05 0.04
C ILE A 2 -8.68 15.84 -0.34
N LEU A 3 -9.81 16.07 -1.00
CA LEU A 3 -10.67 15.04 -1.57
C LEU A 3 -10.78 15.30 -3.07
N THR A 4 -10.52 14.29 -3.88
CA THR A 4 -10.48 14.43 -5.35
C THR A 4 -10.90 13.14 -6.03
N ASN A 5 -11.54 13.27 -7.19
CA ASN A 5 -11.86 12.19 -8.11
C ASN A 5 -11.18 12.36 -9.49
N GLN A 6 -10.34 13.38 -9.65
CA GLN A 6 -9.69 13.72 -10.93
C GLN A 6 -8.16 13.74 -10.85
N ALA A 7 -7.57 13.62 -9.65
CA ALA A 7 -6.12 13.74 -9.45
C ALA A 7 -5.48 12.45 -8.92
N PHE A 8 -5.80 11.30 -9.53
CA PHE A 8 -5.30 9.99 -9.10
C PHE A 8 -3.76 9.93 -9.15
N ASN A 9 -3.17 10.23 -10.31
CA ASN A 9 -1.71 10.16 -10.49
C ASN A 9 -0.97 11.14 -9.57
N ASP A 10 -1.48 12.36 -9.40
CA ASP A 10 -0.90 13.35 -8.49
C ASP A 10 -0.96 12.89 -7.04
N SER A 11 -2.08 12.24 -6.65
CA SER A 11 -2.23 11.67 -5.31
C SER A 11 -1.20 10.56 -5.06
N LEU A 12 -0.97 9.68 -6.05
CA LEU A 12 0.06 8.65 -5.95
C LEU A 12 1.47 9.26 -5.93
N ALA A 13 1.73 10.32 -6.70
CA ALA A 13 3.03 10.97 -6.77
C ALA A 13 3.39 11.66 -5.44
N LEU A 14 2.44 12.39 -4.84
CA LEU A 14 2.61 13.14 -3.61
C LEU A 14 2.58 12.24 -2.35
N GLY A 15 1.81 11.17 -2.35
CA GLY A 15 1.70 10.27 -1.20
C GLY A 15 3.00 9.52 -0.92
N ASN A 16 3.41 9.39 0.34
CA ASN A 16 4.55 8.57 0.75
C ASN A 16 4.14 7.17 1.21
N ILE A 17 2.94 7.04 1.77
CA ILE A 17 2.34 5.80 2.28
C ILE A 17 0.86 5.82 1.90
N ALA A 18 0.31 4.68 1.49
CA ALA A 18 -1.12 4.51 1.25
C ALA A 18 -1.77 3.74 2.41
N ILE A 19 -2.97 4.16 2.81
CA ILE A 19 -3.89 3.33 3.59
C ILE A 19 -5.04 3.00 2.63
N ALA A 20 -5.26 1.72 2.35
CA ALA A 20 -6.11 1.32 1.24
C ALA A 20 -7.02 0.13 1.59
N MET A 21 -8.19 0.11 0.96
CA MET A 21 -9.07 -1.04 0.86
C MET A 21 -9.34 -1.38 -0.62
N ALA A 22 -8.47 -0.92 -1.52
CA ALA A 22 -8.62 -1.05 -2.96
C ALA A 22 -7.59 -2.05 -3.53
N GLY A 23 -7.97 -2.78 -4.58
CA GLY A 23 -7.07 -3.71 -5.27
C GLY A 23 -6.03 -2.98 -6.13
N THR A 24 -6.37 -2.68 -7.38
CA THR A 24 -5.46 -2.16 -8.41
C THR A 24 -4.80 -0.83 -8.04
N ALA A 25 -5.51 0.08 -7.36
CA ALA A 25 -4.92 1.34 -6.92
C ALA A 25 -3.73 1.13 -5.97
N THR A 26 -3.81 0.12 -5.10
CA THR A 26 -2.74 -0.28 -4.19
C THR A 26 -1.55 -0.85 -4.96
N GLU A 27 -1.80 -1.65 -5.99
CA GLU A 27 -0.75 -2.18 -6.87
C GLU A 27 -0.01 -1.05 -7.58
N GLN A 28 -0.72 -0.09 -8.17
CA GLN A 28 -0.11 1.08 -8.81
C GLN A 28 0.77 1.87 -7.82
N PHE A 29 0.29 2.10 -6.59
CA PHE A 29 1.08 2.78 -5.56
C PHE A 29 2.34 1.99 -5.16
N VAL A 30 2.21 0.67 -4.98
CA VAL A 30 3.33 -0.22 -4.67
C VAL A 30 4.33 -0.29 -5.82
N GLY A 31 3.89 -0.19 -7.07
CA GLY A 31 4.74 -0.16 -8.26
C GLY A 31 5.68 1.05 -8.28
N LEU A 32 5.27 2.16 -7.68
CA LEU A 32 6.12 3.34 -7.46
C LEU A 32 7.18 3.13 -6.37
N GLY A 33 7.26 1.92 -5.78
CA GLY A 33 8.19 1.59 -4.71
C GLY A 33 7.75 2.12 -3.35
N LYS A 34 6.46 2.40 -3.16
CA LYS A 34 5.92 3.00 -1.93
C LYS A 34 5.14 1.98 -1.10
N PRO A 35 5.21 2.02 0.24
CA PRO A 35 4.50 1.09 1.11
C PRO A 35 2.99 1.34 1.14
N ALA A 36 2.20 0.28 1.18
CA ALA A 36 0.76 0.36 1.42
C ALA A 36 0.36 -0.45 2.68
N ILE A 37 -0.59 0.09 3.43
CA ILE A 37 -1.27 -0.56 4.54
C ILE A 37 -2.69 -0.89 4.08
N ALA A 38 -3.03 -2.17 4.07
CA ALA A 38 -4.34 -2.67 3.67
C ALA A 38 -5.19 -3.05 4.87
N ILE A 39 -6.45 -2.63 4.85
CA ILE A 39 -7.45 -3.00 5.86
C ILE A 39 -8.48 -3.88 5.16
N PRO A 40 -8.54 -5.20 5.44
CA PRO A 40 -9.61 -6.05 4.96
C PRO A 40 -10.95 -5.54 5.48
N GLY A 41 -11.96 -5.53 4.63
CA GLY A 41 -13.33 -5.27 5.04
C GLY A 41 -14.13 -6.57 5.19
N ASP A 42 -15.25 -6.48 5.91
CA ASP A 42 -16.23 -7.58 6.02
C ASP A 42 -17.12 -7.68 4.77
N GLY A 43 -17.11 -6.64 3.92
CA GLY A 43 -17.87 -6.58 2.67
C GLY A 43 -17.18 -7.27 1.49
N PRO A 44 -17.88 -7.45 0.36
CA PRO A 44 -17.38 -8.22 -0.77
C PRO A 44 -16.25 -7.53 -1.57
N GLN A 45 -16.03 -6.23 -1.35
CA GLN A 45 -15.11 -5.42 -2.18
C GLN A 45 -13.63 -5.72 -1.92
N PHE A 46 -13.26 -6.00 -0.66
CA PHE A 46 -11.86 -6.24 -0.26
C PHE A 46 -11.80 -7.20 0.94
N THR A 47 -12.01 -8.47 0.66
CA THR A 47 -12.10 -9.53 1.68
C THR A 47 -10.73 -9.89 2.25
N PRO A 48 -10.66 -10.53 3.43
CA PRO A 48 -9.40 -11.06 3.97
C PRO A 48 -8.68 -12.01 2.99
N THR A 49 -9.42 -12.86 2.27
CA THR A 49 -8.85 -13.73 1.24
C THR A 49 -8.22 -12.94 0.11
N PHE A 50 -8.89 -11.88 -0.36
CA PHE A 50 -8.33 -10.99 -1.38
C PHE A 50 -7.07 -10.29 -0.88
N ALA A 51 -7.11 -9.71 0.32
CA ALA A 51 -5.97 -9.04 0.94
C ALA A 51 -4.76 -9.97 1.06
N ASN A 52 -4.95 -11.20 1.55
CA ASN A 52 -3.89 -12.20 1.67
C ASN A 52 -3.28 -12.61 0.32
N ASN A 53 -4.12 -12.78 -0.71
CA ASN A 53 -3.64 -13.04 -2.06
C ASN A 53 -2.83 -11.85 -2.61
N GLN A 54 -3.31 -10.62 -2.37
CA GLN A 54 -2.61 -9.40 -2.77
C GLN A 54 -1.29 -9.25 -2.00
N GLN A 55 -1.22 -9.60 -0.72
CA GLN A 55 0.03 -9.59 0.04
C GLN A 55 1.00 -10.65 -0.47
N ARG A 56 0.53 -11.84 -0.88
CA ARG A 56 1.41 -12.84 -1.53
C ARG A 56 2.00 -12.29 -2.83
N LEU A 57 1.22 -11.55 -3.61
CA LEU A 57 1.65 -10.90 -4.85
C LEU A 57 2.60 -9.72 -4.59
N LEU A 58 2.31 -8.85 -3.63
CA LEU A 58 3.04 -7.61 -3.38
C LEU A 58 4.16 -7.76 -2.34
N GLY A 59 4.19 -8.86 -1.61
CA GLY A 59 5.19 -9.16 -0.58
C GLY A 59 5.23 -8.10 0.52
N ARG A 60 6.45 -7.76 0.94
CA ARG A 60 6.74 -6.77 1.99
C ARG A 60 6.22 -5.36 1.72
N SER A 61 5.80 -5.05 0.49
CA SER A 61 5.28 -3.74 0.13
C SER A 61 3.81 -3.54 0.58
N LEU A 62 3.10 -4.62 0.94
CA LEU A 62 1.74 -4.56 1.48
C LEU A 62 1.69 -5.11 2.92
N ILE A 63 1.37 -4.23 3.87
CA ILE A 63 1.13 -4.59 5.27
C ILE A 63 -0.38 -4.76 5.45
N ILE A 64 -0.85 -5.94 5.84
CA ILE A 64 -2.26 -6.16 6.19
C ILE A 64 -2.45 -5.84 7.67
N VAL A 65 -3.50 -5.10 7.99
CA VAL A 65 -3.90 -4.73 9.35
C VAL A 65 -5.36 -5.09 9.55
N GLU A 66 -5.65 -5.85 10.59
CA GLU A 66 -7.04 -6.23 10.93
C GLU A 66 -7.74 -5.12 11.71
N ASN A 67 -7.03 -4.45 12.64
CA ASN A 67 -7.60 -3.37 13.44
C ASN A 67 -7.02 -2.00 13.05
N PRO A 68 -7.83 -1.06 12.54
CA PRO A 68 -7.37 0.28 12.17
C PRO A 68 -6.64 1.05 13.28
N ILE A 69 -6.87 0.69 14.55
CA ILE A 69 -6.21 1.29 15.71
C ILE A 69 -4.68 1.06 15.69
N GLU A 70 -4.20 0.02 15.01
CA GLU A 70 -2.77 -0.31 14.93
C GLU A 70 -2.01 0.55 13.88
N ILE A 71 -2.74 1.20 12.98
CA ILE A 71 -2.16 1.94 11.84
C ILE A 71 -1.19 3.04 12.27
N PRO A 72 -1.45 3.88 13.29
CA PRO A 72 -0.53 4.95 13.68
C PRO A 72 0.87 4.43 14.06
N GLU A 73 0.96 3.32 14.80
CA GLU A 73 2.24 2.74 15.20
C GLU A 73 2.96 2.09 14.03
N ILE A 74 2.24 1.40 13.14
CA ILE A 74 2.80 0.85 11.90
C ILE A 74 3.34 1.97 11.02
N LEU A 75 2.57 3.04 10.83
CA LEU A 75 2.98 4.20 10.05
C LEU A 75 4.23 4.86 10.65
N ARG A 76 4.28 5.02 11.97
CA ARG A 76 5.45 5.53 12.68
C ARG A 76 6.68 4.64 12.46
N SER A 77 6.54 3.33 12.60
CA SER A 77 7.64 2.38 12.38
C SER A 77 8.19 2.43 10.95
N LEU A 78 7.30 2.54 9.95
CA LEU A 78 7.69 2.66 8.54
C LEU A 78 8.45 3.96 8.26
N LEU A 79 7.94 5.09 8.77
CA LEU A 79 8.55 6.40 8.57
C LEU A 79 9.94 6.53 9.22
N LEU A 80 10.16 5.83 10.33
CA LEU A 80 11.44 5.84 11.05
C LEU A 80 12.44 4.79 10.54
N ASN A 81 12.02 3.86 9.68
CA ASN A 81 12.86 2.76 9.21
C ASN A 81 13.24 2.90 7.73
N SER A 82 14.30 3.67 7.47
CA SER A 82 14.79 3.92 6.11
C SER A 82 15.25 2.65 5.37
N GLU A 83 15.77 1.65 6.07
CA GLU A 83 16.18 0.37 5.49
C GLU A 83 14.96 -0.42 5.00
N GLN A 84 13.90 -0.45 5.82
CA GLN A 84 12.65 -1.09 5.43
C GLN A 84 12.03 -0.42 4.20
N LEU A 85 12.05 0.91 4.13
CA LEU A 85 11.56 1.65 2.97
C LEU A 85 12.36 1.35 1.70
N LYS A 86 13.69 1.27 1.79
CA LYS A 86 14.55 0.91 0.62
C LYS A 86 14.19 -0.45 0.06
N LEU A 87 14.11 -1.45 0.91
CA LEU A 87 13.79 -2.80 0.49
C LEU A 87 12.32 -2.93 -0.01
N ILE A 88 11.38 -2.10 0.50
CA ILE A 88 10.02 -1.98 -0.06
C ILE A 88 10.07 -1.40 -1.47
N ALA A 89 10.88 -0.36 -1.69
CA ALA A 89 11.04 0.27 -2.99
C ALA A 89 11.62 -0.69 -4.03
N GLU A 90 12.63 -1.47 -3.64
CA GLU A 90 13.21 -2.52 -4.50
C GLU A 90 12.20 -3.63 -4.80
N ASN A 91 11.43 -4.06 -3.80
CA ASN A 91 10.43 -5.11 -3.98
C ASN A 91 9.31 -4.67 -4.92
N GLY A 92 8.80 -3.44 -4.79
CA GLY A 92 7.78 -2.89 -5.68
C GLY A 92 8.20 -2.92 -7.14
N LYS A 93 9.38 -2.37 -7.44
CA LYS A 93 9.97 -2.38 -8.79
C LYS A 93 10.21 -3.79 -9.33
N ARG A 94 10.66 -4.72 -8.47
CA ARG A 94 10.94 -6.10 -8.88
C ARG A 94 9.67 -6.88 -9.22
N ARG A 95 8.60 -6.68 -8.45
CA ARG A 95 7.36 -7.46 -8.59
C ARG A 95 6.38 -6.89 -9.60
N LEU A 96 6.35 -5.57 -9.76
CA LEU A 96 5.40 -4.88 -10.66
C LEU A 96 6.06 -4.24 -11.88
N GLY A 97 7.40 -4.24 -11.95
CA GLY A 97 8.14 -3.69 -13.07
C GLY A 97 8.31 -2.18 -12.99
N GLN A 98 8.68 -1.58 -14.13
CA GLN A 98 8.70 -0.13 -14.28
C GLN A 98 7.28 0.37 -14.59
N PRO A 99 6.94 1.61 -14.20
CA PRO A 99 5.74 2.26 -14.70
C PRO A 99 5.72 2.22 -16.24
N GLY A 100 4.60 1.80 -16.82
CA GLY A 100 4.35 1.83 -18.26
C GLY A 100 3.84 3.18 -18.75
#